data_AF-A0A1T5F717-F1
#
_entry.id   AF-A0A1T5F717-F1
#
_cell.length_a   1.000
_cell.length_b   1.000
_cell.length_c   1.000
_cell.angle_alpha   90.00
_cell.angle_beta   90.00
_cell.angle_gamma   90.00
#
_symmetry.space_group_name_H-M   'P 1'
#
loop_
_entity.id
_entity.type
_entity.pdbx_description
1 polymer ?
#
loop_
_entity_poly.entity_id
_entity_poly.type
_entity_poly.pdbx_seq_one_letter_code
_entity_poly.pdbx_strand_id
1 'polypeptide(L)' 'MYTAIKGIYENGKITFTEEPPVKSKAEVMITFLTGQDSAEKVLKGKVKIGLLEGKIKLPEDFNEPLDDLKDYM' A
#
# COMPACT_ATOMS: atom_id res chain seq x y z
N MET A 1 15.44 28.60 -2.87
CA MET A 1 15.23 27.58 -1.84
C MET A 1 13.79 27.10 -1.96
N TYR A 2 13.55 25.79 -2.03
CA TYR A 2 12.18 25.25 -2.04
C TYR A 2 11.71 25.07 -0.60
N THR A 3 10.51 25.56 -0.29
CA THR A 3 9.90 25.44 1.03
C THR A 3 8.60 24.66 0.90
N ALA A 4 8.51 23.54 1.62
CA ALA A 4 7.27 22.79 1.73
C ALA A 4 6.45 23.37 2.89
N ILE A 5 5.19 23.69 2.63
CA ILE A 5 4.25 24.26 3.61
C ILE A 5 3.12 23.27 3.79
N LYS A 6 2.72 23.06 5.05
CA LYS A 6 1.56 22.22 5.34
C LYS A 6 0.27 22.99 5.10
N GLY A 7 -0.73 22.26 4.62
CA GLY A 7 -2.06 22.80 4.37
C GLY A 7 -3.10 21.70 4.45
N ILE A 8 -4.34 22.13 4.64
CA ILE A 8 -5.51 21.26 4.65
C ILE A 8 -6.20 21.42 3.31
N TYR A 9 -6.50 20.28 2.67
CA TYR A 9 -7.32 20.23 1.47
C TYR A 9 -8.73 19.77 1.81
N GLU A 10 -9.72 20.58 1.52
CA GLU A 10 -11.13 20.28 1.74
C GLU A 10 -11.99 20.89 0.62
N ASN A 11 -12.84 20.07 -0.01
CA ASN A 11 -13.80 20.51 -1.04
C ASN A 11 -13.18 21.38 -2.18
N GLY A 12 -11.99 21.02 -2.66
CA GLY A 12 -11.31 21.75 -3.73
C GLY A 12 -10.59 23.03 -3.28
N LYS A 13 -10.62 23.33 -1.98
CA LYS A 13 -9.92 24.49 -1.39
C LYS A 13 -8.73 24.02 -0.57
N ILE A 14 -7.59 24.67 -0.78
CA ILE A 14 -6.38 24.48 0.03
C ILE A 14 -6.28 25.66 1.00
N THR A 15 -6.13 25.35 2.29
CA THR A 15 -5.89 26.35 3.33
C THR A 15 -4.54 26.06 3.98
N PHE A 16 -3.60 27.01 3.91
CA PHE A 16 -2.29 26.88 4.55
C PHE A 16 -2.42 26.97 6.08
N THR A 17 -1.67 26.14 6.79
CA THR A 17 -1.65 26.18 8.26
C THR A 17 -0.68 27.21 8.81
N GLU A 18 0.21 27.72 7.97
CA GLU A 18 1.25 28.70 8.29
C GLU A 18 1.37 29.74 7.17
N GLU A 19 1.92 30.91 7.50
CA GLU A 19 2.14 31.97 6.52
C GLU A 19 3.34 31.62 5.62
N PRO A 20 3.16 31.56 4.28
CA PRO A 20 4.27 31.32 3.38
C PRO A 20 5.30 32.45 3.44
N PRO A 21 6.61 32.15 3.37
CA PRO A 21 7.65 33.18 3.34
C PRO A 21 7.67 33.96 2.02
N VAL A 22 6.91 33.53 1.01
CA VAL A 22 6.83 34.14 -0.31
C VAL A 22 5.65 35.10 -0.36
N LYS A 23 5.94 36.40 -0.50
CA LYS A 23 4.94 37.48 -0.52
C LYS A 23 4.52 37.93 -1.92
N SER A 24 5.26 37.52 -2.95
CA SER A 24 5.00 37.85 -4.35
C SER A 24 4.35 36.68 -5.10
N LYS A 25 3.76 36.96 -6.27
CA LYS A 25 3.24 35.91 -7.16
C LYS A 25 4.34 34.88 -7.45
N ALA A 26 4.03 33.61 -7.21
CA ALA A 26 4.92 32.48 -7.43
C ALA A 26 4.14 31.27 -7.94
N GLU A 27 4.80 30.44 -8.73
CA GLU A 27 4.29 29.13 -9.12
C GLU A 27 4.45 28.15 -7.95
N VAL A 28 3.44 27.31 -7.71
CA VAL A 28 3.43 26.37 -6.60
C VAL A 28 3.17 24.95 -7.09
N MET A 29 3.87 23.98 -6.51
CA MET A 29 3.63 22.55 -6.71
C MET A 29 2.95 22.00 -5.47
N ILE A 30 1.78 21.36 -5.64
CA ILE A 30 0.97 20.84 -4.54
C ILE A 30 1.11 19.31 -4.52
N THR A 31 1.58 18.79 -3.39
CA THR A 31 1.69 17.34 -3.17
C THR A 31 0.66 16.93 -2.12
N PHE A 32 -0.28 16.06 -2.49
CA PHE A 32 -1.27 15.52 -1.56
C PHE A 32 -0.67 14.36 -0.78
N LEU A 33 -0.48 14.55 0.52
CA LEU A 33 -0.03 13.50 1.44
C LEU A 33 -1.24 12.69 1.90
N THR A 34 -1.75 11.82 1.04
CA THR A 34 -2.81 10.90 1.41
C THR A 34 -2.19 9.69 2.12
N GLY A 35 -2.58 9.42 3.36
CA GLY A 35 -2.15 8.20 4.07
C GLY A 35 -2.46 6.95 3.26
N GLN A 36 -1.68 5.88 3.45
CA GLN A 36 -1.83 4.58 2.77
C GLN A 36 -3.27 4.02 2.83
N ASP A 37 -4.09 4.49 3.77
CA ASP A 37 -5.50 4.11 3.94
C ASP A 37 -6.42 4.49 2.77
N SER A 38 -6.01 5.44 1.93
CA SER A 38 -6.82 5.93 0.80
C SER A 38 -6.47 5.28 -0.55
N ALA A 39 -5.25 4.74 -0.68
CA ALA A 39 -4.81 4.05 -1.89
C ALA A 39 -5.16 2.54 -1.86
N GLU A 40 -5.36 1.94 -0.67
CA GLU A 40 -5.59 0.49 -0.54
C GLU A 40 -7.06 0.03 -0.54
N LYS A 41 -8.05 0.94 -0.57
CA LYS A 41 -9.46 0.52 -0.70
C LYS A 41 -9.85 0.07 -2.11
N VAL A 42 -8.91 0.13 -3.06
CA VAL A 42 -9.05 -0.46 -4.39
C VAL A 42 -8.49 -1.89 -4.34
N LEU A 43 -9.39 -2.86 -4.16
CA LEU A 43 -9.22 -4.29 -4.54
C LEU A 43 -8.34 -5.20 -3.66
N LYS A 44 -8.43 -5.17 -2.32
CA LYS A 44 -8.31 -6.43 -1.57
C LYS A 44 -9.66 -7.15 -1.64
N GLY A 45 -9.93 -7.76 -2.79
CA GLY A 45 -11.10 -8.61 -2.99
C GLY A 45 -11.21 -9.56 -1.80
N LYS A 46 -12.37 -9.55 -1.12
CA LYS A 46 -12.61 -10.38 0.07
C LYS A 46 -12.21 -11.82 -0.26
N VAL A 47 -11.10 -12.30 0.31
CA VAL A 47 -10.68 -13.69 0.14
C VAL A 47 -11.79 -14.53 0.74
N LYS A 48 -12.50 -15.29 -0.11
CA LYS A 48 -13.54 -16.21 0.35
C LYS A 48 -12.87 -17.37 1.07
N ILE A 49 -13.23 -17.59 2.33
CA ILE A 49 -12.85 -18.80 3.07
C ILE A 49 -13.35 -20.00 2.26
N GLY A 50 -12.50 -21.01 2.06
CA GLY A 50 -12.82 -22.20 1.26
C GLY A 50 -12.65 -22.05 -0.25
N LEU A 51 -12.08 -20.96 -0.78
CA LEU A 51 -11.87 -20.77 -2.23
C LEU A 51 -11.08 -21.91 -2.92
N LEU A 52 -10.21 -22.57 -2.15
CA LEU A 52 -9.33 -23.66 -2.59
C LEU A 52 -9.80 -25.04 -2.14
N GLU A 53 -10.96 -25.13 -1.48
CA GLU A 53 -11.53 -26.41 -1.04
C GLU A 53 -11.78 -27.32 -2.25
N GLY A 54 -11.20 -28.52 -2.22
CA GLY A 54 -11.30 -29.51 -3.30
C GLY A 54 -10.49 -29.19 -4.56
N LYS A 55 -9.81 -28.04 -4.64
CA LYS A 55 -8.98 -27.66 -5.80
C LYS A 55 -7.53 -28.13 -5.70
N ILE A 56 -7.07 -28.40 -4.48
CA ILE A 56 -5.72 -28.91 -4.20
C ILE A 56 -5.88 -30.30 -3.60
N LYS A 57 -5.13 -31.26 -4.14
CA LYS A 57 -5.03 -32.61 -3.61
C LYS A 57 -3.63 -32.80 -3.04
N LEU A 58 -3.54 -33.51 -1.93
CA LEU A 58 -2.25 -33.95 -1.41
C LEU A 58 -1.68 -34.99 -2.38
N PRO A 59 -0.46 -34.83 -2.87
CA PRO A 59 0.24 -35.87 -3.63
C PRO A 59 0.39 -37.15 -2.80
N GLU A 60 0.33 -38.31 -3.45
CA GLU A 60 0.45 -39.62 -2.78
C GLU A 60 1.85 -39.82 -2.15
N ASP A 61 2.86 -39.13 -2.69
CA ASP A 61 4.27 -39.18 -2.28
C ASP A 61 4.63 -38.11 -1.22
N PHE A 62 3.67 -37.39 -0.67
CA PHE A 62 3.93 -36.31 0.30
C PHE A 62 4.76 -36.73 1.52
N ASN A 63 4.62 -37.99 1.95
CA ASN A 63 5.34 -38.54 3.10
C ASN A 63 6.64 -39.24 2.72
N GLU A 64 7.00 -39.31 1.43
CA GLU A 64 8.25 -39.94 1.03
C GLU A 64 9.44 -39.05 1.41
N PRO A 65 10.54 -39.64 1.94
CA PRO A 65 11.72 -38.87 2.28
C PRO A 65 12.31 -38.24 1.02
N LEU A 66 12.56 -36.94 1.08
CA LEU A 66 13.24 -36.23 0.00
C LEU A 66 14.63 -36.83 -0.19
N ASP A 67 14.99 -37.10 -1.45
CA ASP A 67 16.29 -37.68 -1.80
C ASP A 67 17.46 -36.86 -1.20
N ASP A 68 17.34 -35.54 -1.23
CA ASP A 68 18.34 -34.60 -0.68
C ASP A 68 18.49 -34.65 0.85
N LEU A 69 17.52 -35.25 1.56
CA LEU A 69 17.52 -35.40 3.02
C LEU A 69 17.92 -36.81 3.49
N LYS A 70 18.17 -37.74 2.57
CA LYS A 70 18.57 -39.12 2.93
C LYS A 70 19.89 -39.17 3.68
N ASP A 71 20.80 -38.24 3.42
CA ASP A 71 22.12 -38.18 4.08
C ASP A 71 22.04 -37.64 5.52
N TYR A 72 20.86 -37.17 5.96
CA TYR A 72 20.64 -36.52 7.25
C TYR A 72 19.66 -37.26 8.19
N MET A 73 19.04 -38.36 7.73
CA MET A 73 18.17 -39.24 8.53
C MET A 73 18.85 -40.57 8.83
#